data_AF-A0A920JV59-F1
#
_entry.id   AF-A0A920JV59-F1
#
_cell.length_a   1.000
_cell.length_b   1.000
_cell.length_c   1.000
_cell.angle_alpha   90.00
_cell.angle_beta   90.00
_cell.angle_gamma   90.00
#
_symmetry.space_group_name_H-M   'P 1'
#
loop_
_entity.id
_entity.type
_entity.pdbx_description
1 polymer ?
#
loop_
_entity_poly.entity_id
_entity_poly.type
_entity_poly.pdbx_seq_one_letter_code
_entity_poly.pdbx_strand_id
1 'polypeptide(L)' 'MMNILNENNDIKYIIKELPILGESSLLASKFAITIYLVDGPKIYEKFYDKLMRHNSQLNFEILNKIAKKVGSFY' A
#
# COMPACT_ATOMS: atom_id res chain seq x y z
N MET A 1 -12.22 -5.68 -5.54
CA MET A 1 -12.46 -5.35 -4.12
C MET A 1 -13.44 -4.20 -3.96
N MET A 2 -13.25 -3.08 -4.68
CA MET A 2 -14.15 -1.91 -4.62
C MET A 2 -15.64 -2.24 -4.81
N ASN A 3 -15.98 -3.17 -5.71
CA ASN A 3 -17.38 -3.55 -5.96
C ASN A 3 -18.07 -4.13 -4.71
N ILE A 4 -17.38 -4.96 -3.92
CA ILE A 4 -17.95 -5.62 -2.73
C ILE A 4 -18.22 -4.59 -1.62
N LEU A 5 -17.32 -3.61 -1.45
CA LEU A 5 -17.44 -2.55 -0.44
C LEU A 5 -18.47 -1.48 -0.82
N ASN A 6 -18.62 -1.18 -2.11
CA ASN A 6 -19.59 -0.18 -2.59
C ASN A 6 -21.04 -0.66 -2.49
N GLU A 7 -21.26 -1.98 -2.54
CA GLU A 7 -22.60 -2.59 -2.50
C GLU A 7 -23.08 -2.87 -1.07
N ASN A 8 -22.18 -2.86 -0.06
CA ASN A 8 -22.50 -3.29 1.30
C ASN A 8 -21.85 -2.39 2.37
N ASN A 9 -22.68 -1.66 3.12
CA ASN A 9 -22.20 -0.73 4.16
C ASN A 9 -21.77 -1.43 5.47
N ASP A 10 -22.09 -2.73 5.64
CA ASP A 10 -21.78 -3.49 6.86
C ASP A 10 -20.45 -4.25 6.81
N ILE A 11 -19.70 -4.12 5.71
CA ILE A 11 -18.44 -4.84 5.51
C ILE A 11 -17.24 -3.91 5.78
N LYS A 12 -16.26 -4.42 6.52
CA LYS A 12 -14.95 -3.78 6.69
C LYS A 12 -13.87 -4.63 6.03
N TYR A 13 -13.01 -3.99 5.25
CA TYR A 13 -11.83 -4.62 4.66
C TYR A 13 -10.58 -4.21 5.43
N ILE A 14 -9.85 -5.21 5.94
CA ILE A 14 -8.61 -5.00 6.71
C ILE A 14 -7.48 -5.68 5.95
N ILE A 15 -6.48 -4.90 5.53
CA ILE A 15 -5.27 -5.43 4.91
C ILE A 15 -4.24 -5.71 6.00
N LYS A 16 -3.60 -6.88 5.93
CA LYS A 16 -2.48 -7.26 6.79
C LYS A 16 -1.22 -7.40 5.94
N GLU A 17 -0.26 -6.53 6.21
CA GLU A 17 1.05 -6.54 5.56
C GLU A 17 1.86 -7.74 6.08
N LEU A 18 2.07 -8.75 5.22
CA LEU A 18 2.77 -9.99 5.56
C LEU A 18 4.04 -10.14 4.70
N PRO A 19 5.21 -9.69 5.19
CA PRO A 19 6.44 -9.66 4.41
C PRO A 19 7.13 -11.02 4.34
N ILE A 20 6.56 -11.95 3.57
CA ILE A 20 7.03 -13.35 3.49
C ILE A 20 7.97 -13.63 2.31
N LEU A 21 8.13 -12.67 1.38
CA LEU A 21 8.87 -12.86 0.12
C LEU A 21 10.28 -12.24 0.14
N GLY A 22 10.87 -12.07 1.33
CA GLY A 22 12.24 -11.54 1.51
C GLY A 22 12.29 -10.02 1.67
N GLU A 23 13.49 -9.45 1.45
CA GLU A 23 13.81 -8.05 1.81
C GLU A 23 12.96 -7.00 1.09
N SER A 24 12.66 -7.21 -0.20
CA SER A 24 11.82 -6.28 -0.98
C SER A 24 10.40 -6.23 -0.42
N SER A 25 9.87 -7.38 0.02
CA SER A 25 8.56 -7.49 0.66
C SER A 25 8.55 -6.83 2.04
N LEU A 26 9.61 -7.03 2.82
CA LEU A 26 9.80 -6.35 4.11
C LEU A 26 9.85 -4.82 3.94
N LEU A 27 10.58 -4.33 2.93
CA LEU A 27 10.68 -2.91 2.64
C LEU A 27 9.32 -2.34 2.21
N ALA A 28 8.61 -3.03 1.31
CA ALA A 28 7.29 -2.62 0.86
C ALA A 28 6.27 -2.55 2.00
N SER A 29 6.24 -3.56 2.89
CA SER A 29 5.36 -3.56 4.06
C SER A 29 5.68 -2.42 5.03
N LYS A 30 6.97 -2.09 5.24
CA LYS A 30 7.37 -0.93 6.04
C LYS A 30 6.87 0.38 5.44
N PHE A 31 7.04 0.60 4.14
CA PHE A 31 6.50 1.77 3.45
C PHE A 31 4.98 1.86 3.61
N ALA A 32 4.28 0.76 3.37
CA ALA A 32 2.83 0.71 3.43
C ALA A 32 2.32 1.07 4.84
N ILE A 33 2.90 0.47 5.89
CA ILE A 33 2.56 0.79 7.29
C ILE A 33 2.88 2.25 7.63
N THR A 34 4.04 2.76 7.22
CA THR A 34 4.39 4.16 7.54
C THR A 34 3.44 5.15 6.87
N ILE A 35 3.11 4.95 5.59
CA ILE A 35 2.14 5.77 4.88
C ILE A 35 0.78 5.73 5.57
N TYR A 36 0.34 4.55 6.02
CA TYR A 36 -0.90 4.43 6.78
C TYR A 36 -0.87 5.25 8.08
N LEU A 37 0.23 5.20 8.83
CA LEU A 37 0.39 5.90 10.11
C LEU A 37 0.54 7.41 9.94
N VAL A 38 1.23 7.87 8.90
CA VAL A 38 1.57 9.28 8.69
C VAL A 38 0.53 10.01 7.84
N ASP A 39 0.16 9.42 6.69
CA ASP A 39 -0.69 10.04 5.68
C ASP A 39 -2.15 9.53 5.72
N GLY A 40 -2.41 8.48 6.51
CA GLY A 40 -3.74 7.93 6.74
C GLY A 40 -4.22 6.91 5.68
N PRO A 41 -5.42 6.33 5.91
CA PRO A 41 -5.92 5.18 5.15
C PRO A 41 -6.14 5.48 3.66
N LYS A 42 -6.51 6.71 3.31
CA LYS A 42 -6.80 7.10 1.91
C LYS A 42 -5.53 7.12 1.04
N ILE A 43 -4.41 7.57 1.59
CA ILE A 43 -3.13 7.58 0.86
C ILE A 43 -2.54 6.17 0.85
N TYR A 44 -2.66 5.44 1.97
CA TYR A 44 -2.32 4.02 2.05
C TYR A 44 -3.03 3.17 0.98
N GLU A 45 -4.33 3.33 0.81
CA GLU A 45 -5.10 2.55 -0.18
C GLU A 45 -4.58 2.79 -1.60
N LYS A 46 -4.31 4.05 -1.97
CA LYS A 46 -3.71 4.39 -3.27
C LYS A 46 -2.31 3.80 -3.43
N PHE A 47 -1.51 3.83 -2.37
CA PHE A 47 -0.18 3.24 -2.36
C PHE A 47 -0.25 1.73 -2.58
N TYR A 48 -1.06 1.04 -1.79
CA TYR A 48 -1.30 -0.41 -1.88
C TYR A 48 -1.79 -0.81 -3.27
N ASP A 49 -2.74 -0.07 -3.83
CA ASP A 49 -3.32 -0.32 -5.15
C ASP A 49 -2.31 -0.10 -6.30
N LYS A 50 -1.29 0.75 -6.11
CA LYS A 50 -0.16 0.89 -7.03
C LYS A 50 0.90 -0.18 -6.83
N LEU A 51 1.18 -0.55 -5.58
CA LEU A 51 2.11 -1.60 -5.22
C LEU A 51 1.68 -2.95 -5.81
N MET A 52 0.41 -3.33 -5.61
CA MET A 52 -0.14 -4.61 -6.09
C MET A 52 -0.24 -4.72 -7.62
N ARG A 53 -0.23 -3.59 -8.34
CA ARG A 53 -0.19 -3.57 -9.81
C ARG A 53 1.22 -3.41 -10.38
N HIS A 54 2.24 -3.33 -9.53
CA HIS A 54 3.62 -3.18 -9.95
C HIS A 54 4.20 -4.56 -10.27
N ASN A 55 4.65 -4.75 -11.52
CA ASN A 55 5.11 -6.05 -12.01
C ASN A 55 6.64 -6.23 -11.99
N SER A 56 7.39 -5.20 -11.57
CA SER A 56 8.86 -5.24 -11.54
C SER A 56 9.37 -5.43 -10.12
N GLN A 57 10.67 -5.73 -9.99
CA GLN A 57 11.30 -5.86 -8.70
C GLN A 57 11.20 -4.56 -7.90
N LEU A 58 10.68 -4.65 -6.68
CA LEU A 58 10.57 -3.52 -5.77
C LEU A 58 11.93 -3.22 -5.14
N ASN A 59 12.25 -1.93 -5.08
CA ASN A 59 13.39 -1.38 -4.34
C ASN A 59 12.99 -0.03 -3.73
N PHE A 60 13.90 0.56 -2.95
CA PHE A 60 13.63 1.81 -2.26
C PHE A 60 13.25 2.96 -3.21
N GLU A 61 13.94 3.12 -4.32
CA GLU A 61 13.70 4.20 -5.28
C GLU A 61 12.29 4.09 -5.91
N ILE A 62 11.90 2.88 -6.32
CA ILE A 62 10.58 2.60 -6.87
C ILE A 62 9.50 2.87 -5.83
N LEU A 63 9.67 2.37 -4.60
CA LEU A 63 8.70 2.57 -3.53
C LEU A 63 8.53 4.05 -3.18
N ASN A 64 9.63 4.81 -3.11
CA ASN A 64 9.61 6.25 -2.88
C ASN A 64 8.90 7.00 -4.03
N LYS A 65 9.16 6.60 -5.29
CA LYS A 65 8.46 7.16 -6.45
C LYS A 65 6.95 6.89 -6.40
N ILE A 66 6.54 5.70 -5.99
CA ILE A 66 5.11 5.36 -5.83
C ILE A 66 4.51 6.19 -4.69
N ALA A 67 5.18 6.28 -3.54
CA ALA A 67 4.73 7.06 -2.38
C ALA A 67 4.48 8.54 -2.76
N LYS A 68 5.46 9.18 -3.39
CA LYS A 68 5.30 10.56 -3.88
C LYS A 68 4.17 10.71 -4.90
N LYS A 69 4.02 9.75 -5.81
CA LYS A 69 2.96 9.78 -6.83
C LYS A 69 1.55 9.71 -6.23
N VAL A 70 1.39 9.05 -5.09
CA VAL A 70 0.09 8.97 -4.39
C VAL A 70 -0.13 10.11 -3.40
N GLY A 71 0.87 10.98 -3.22
CA GLY A 71 0.80 12.16 -2.35
C GLY A 71 1.27 11.94 -0.92
N SER A 72 2.09 10.91 -0.67
CA SER A 72 2.73 10.69 0.63
C SER A 72 3.91 11.66 0.84
N PHE A 73 4.08 12.12 2.08
CA PHE A 73 5.16 13.02 2.51
C PHE A 73 6.29 12.31 3.28
N TYR A 74 6.20 10.98 3.41
CA TYR A 74 7.22 10.13 4.05
C TYR A 74 8.47 9.94 3.17
#